data_AF-A0A968HQZ9-F1
#
_entry.id   AF-A0A968HQZ9-F1
#
_cell.length_a   1.000
_cell.length_b   1.000
_cell.length_c   1.000
_cell.angle_alpha   90.00
_cell.angle_beta   90.00
_cell.angle_gamma   90.00
#
_symmetry.space_group_name_H-M   'P 1'
#
loop_
_entity.id
_entity.type
_entity.pdbx_description
1 polymer ?
#
loop_
_entity_poly.entity_id
_entity_poly.type
_entity_poly.pdbx_seq_one_letter_code
_entity_poly.pdbx_strand_id
1 'polypeptide(L)'
;MIIHDLEVANSTQNGINADDGAKYDDPEAARHIVFRNLYIHDVGDGGNQDCLKLSGLDDYWVLDSEFVNCGGGGSGSAIDHVGCHHGLIYGNYFHDLGAGGNAVQNKGGAEDIEIRANLFEDAGQRAINMGGSTGFEFFRPPLSPDQPNAEARDIRVIANVFVGGVTPFAFVGCVDCLAANNVIVTPENWLMRILQETVSTQEYEFLPASNGRVINNVFYFDGQVGTAVNVGVDTDPDSFVFANNLWYRVDDPGQSNPPGGLPTPESGGIVGQDPMFADPDGGDFHIGDTSPAAEAGMPLPELSGDLDGVCFADPPSIGAYEVGG
;
A
#
# COMPACT_ATOMS: atom_id res chain seq x y z
N MET A 1 23.59 -6.90 4.26
CA MET A 1 23.94 -5.77 5.16
C MET A 1 22.80 -5.58 6.15
N ILE A 2 23.05 -5.11 7.38
CA ILE A 2 21.99 -4.78 8.34
C ILE A 2 22.21 -3.37 8.88
N ILE A 3 21.20 -2.52 8.78
CA ILE A 3 21.13 -1.15 9.32
C ILE A 3 20.04 -1.18 10.38
N HIS A 4 20.40 -0.91 11.63
CA HIS A 4 19.45 -1.10 12.74
C HIS A 4 19.69 -0.22 13.95
N ASP A 5 18.60 0.02 14.71
CA ASP A 5 18.59 0.78 15.97
C ASP A 5 19.17 2.19 15.81
N LEU A 6 18.74 2.91 14.77
CA LEU A 6 19.18 4.27 14.45
C LEU A 6 18.01 5.24 14.42
N GLU A 7 18.29 6.45 14.90
CA GLU A 7 17.47 7.64 14.68
C GLU A 7 18.11 8.48 13.55
N VAL A 8 17.31 8.89 12.57
CA VAL A 8 17.70 9.79 11.49
C VAL A 8 16.71 10.94 11.43
N ALA A 9 17.18 12.16 11.70
CA ALA A 9 16.31 13.32 11.89
C ALA A 9 16.83 14.58 11.20
N ASN A 10 15.91 15.48 10.82
CA ASN A 10 16.22 16.84 10.35
C ASN A 10 17.13 16.89 9.10
N SER A 11 17.09 15.85 8.27
CA SER A 11 17.82 15.86 6.99
C SER A 11 17.11 16.77 6.01
N THR A 12 17.85 17.68 5.35
CA THR A 12 17.31 18.49 4.25
C THR A 12 17.37 17.78 2.90
N GLN A 13 18.00 16.61 2.88
CA GLN A 13 17.96 15.64 1.78
C GLN A 13 17.16 14.42 2.23
N ASN A 14 17.23 13.33 1.48
CA ASN A 14 16.74 12.05 1.98
C ASN A 14 17.39 11.67 3.33
N GLY A 15 16.71 10.83 4.11
CA GLY A 15 17.25 10.32 5.37
C GLY A 15 18.36 9.30 5.13
N ILE A 16 18.00 8.17 4.52
CA ILE A 16 18.93 7.12 4.10
C ILE A 16 18.74 6.83 2.62
N ASN A 17 19.84 6.76 1.87
CA ASN A 17 19.87 6.24 0.51
C ASN A 17 20.56 4.88 0.49
N ALA A 18 19.93 3.90 -0.15
CA ALA A 18 20.58 2.67 -0.57
C ALA A 18 20.29 2.44 -2.06
N ASP A 19 21.34 2.26 -2.85
CA ASP A 19 21.22 2.07 -4.29
C ASP A 19 22.22 1.05 -4.86
N ASP A 20 21.88 0.48 -6.01
CA ASP A 20 22.68 -0.44 -6.83
C ASP A 20 23.92 0.21 -7.49
N GLY A 21 24.16 1.50 -7.28
CA GLY A 21 25.25 2.25 -7.91
C GLY A 21 25.10 2.40 -9.43
N ALA A 22 23.86 2.39 -9.94
CA ALA A 22 23.52 2.40 -11.37
C ALA A 22 23.99 1.16 -12.13
N LYS A 23 24.10 0.02 -11.46
CA LYS A 23 24.42 -1.26 -12.08
C LYS A 23 23.15 -2.03 -12.44
N TYR A 24 22.35 -1.47 -13.34
CA TYR A 24 21.02 -1.96 -13.68
C TYR A 24 20.96 -3.42 -14.18
N ASP A 25 22.09 -3.97 -14.66
CA ASP A 25 22.19 -5.34 -15.17
C ASP A 25 22.82 -6.32 -14.14
N ASP A 26 23.09 -5.87 -12.91
CA ASP A 26 23.72 -6.66 -11.85
C ASP A 26 22.75 -6.84 -10.66
N PRO A 27 21.94 -7.92 -10.62
CA PRO A 27 21.00 -8.16 -9.52
C PRO A 27 21.70 -8.43 -8.17
N GLU A 28 23.03 -8.58 -8.16
CA GLU A 28 23.82 -8.76 -6.94
C GLU A 28 24.38 -7.43 -6.39
N ALA A 29 24.17 -6.31 -7.09
CA ALA A 29 24.77 -5.03 -6.75
C ALA A 29 24.31 -4.49 -5.39
N ALA A 30 23.04 -4.68 -5.05
CA ALA A 30 22.44 -4.23 -3.79
C ALA A 30 21.38 -5.21 -3.28
N ARG A 31 21.81 -6.39 -2.80
CA ARG A 31 20.89 -7.41 -2.26
C ARG A 31 21.11 -7.78 -0.81
N HIS A 32 20.10 -8.42 -0.21
CA HIS A 32 20.14 -8.94 1.16
C HIS A 32 20.42 -7.84 2.19
N ILE A 33 19.61 -6.78 2.15
CA ILE A 33 19.72 -5.61 3.02
C ILE A 33 18.55 -5.58 3.98
N VAL A 34 18.83 -5.50 5.28
CA VAL A 34 17.83 -5.37 6.33
C VAL A 34 17.93 -3.98 6.94
N PHE A 35 16.80 -3.26 6.95
CA PHE A 35 16.54 -2.06 7.70
C PHE A 35 15.59 -2.45 8.83
N ARG A 36 15.99 -2.25 10.09
CA ARG A 36 15.10 -2.62 11.22
C ARG A 36 15.23 -1.69 12.40
N ASN A 37 14.17 -1.51 13.17
CA ASN A 37 14.18 -0.66 14.36
C ASN A 37 14.74 0.74 14.05
N LEU A 38 14.32 1.32 12.93
CA LEU A 38 14.71 2.67 12.55
C LEU A 38 13.65 3.65 13.01
N TYR A 39 14.08 4.82 13.46
CA TYR A 39 13.22 5.97 13.68
C TYR A 39 13.67 7.08 12.73
N ILE A 40 12.93 7.29 11.63
CA ILE A 40 13.31 8.28 10.61
C ILE A 40 12.24 9.36 10.55
N HIS A 41 12.62 10.60 10.87
CA HIS A 41 11.64 11.68 10.99
C HIS A 41 12.14 13.06 10.61
N ASP A 42 11.21 13.97 10.35
CA ASP A 42 11.48 15.37 9.99
C ASP A 42 12.50 15.48 8.84
N VAL A 43 12.27 14.71 7.78
CA VAL A 43 13.13 14.65 6.60
C VAL A 43 12.52 15.46 5.46
N GLY A 44 13.23 16.46 4.98
CA GLY A 44 12.87 17.27 3.82
C GLY A 44 13.04 18.78 4.02
N ASP A 45 13.13 19.52 2.92
CA ASP A 45 13.16 21.00 2.91
C ASP A 45 12.37 21.56 1.71
N GLY A 46 11.17 21.00 1.48
CA GLY A 46 10.24 21.50 0.48
C GLY A 46 10.30 20.85 -0.91
N GLY A 47 10.99 19.72 -1.08
CA GLY A 47 11.10 19.00 -2.36
C GLY A 47 10.79 17.51 -2.25
N ASN A 48 11.20 16.76 -3.28
CA ASN A 48 11.07 15.29 -3.30
C ASN A 48 12.21 14.67 -2.48
N GLN A 49 12.10 14.74 -1.16
CA GLN A 49 13.00 14.07 -0.22
C GLN A 49 12.29 12.92 0.47
N ASP A 50 12.95 11.77 0.53
CA ASP A 50 12.40 10.54 1.08
C ASP A 50 13.09 10.17 2.39
N CYS A 51 12.35 9.70 3.40
CA CYS A 51 12.96 9.22 4.64
C CYS A 51 13.92 8.04 4.34
N LEU A 52 13.47 7.09 3.54
CA LEU A 52 14.25 5.96 3.06
C LEU A 52 14.12 5.85 1.53
N LYS A 53 15.18 6.19 0.81
CA LYS A 53 15.25 6.07 -0.65
C LYS A 53 15.94 4.77 -1.03
N LEU A 54 15.19 3.88 -1.66
CA LEU A 54 15.67 2.58 -2.11
C LEU A 54 15.69 2.52 -3.63
N SER A 55 16.79 2.03 -4.18
CA SER A 55 17.01 2.09 -5.61
C SER A 55 17.74 0.86 -6.17
N GLY A 56 17.01 -0.04 -6.83
CA GLY A 56 17.61 -1.23 -7.44
C GLY A 56 17.99 -2.28 -6.41
N LEU A 57 17.27 -2.32 -5.29
CA LEU A 57 17.49 -3.31 -4.26
C LEU A 57 16.74 -4.59 -4.60
N ASP A 58 17.42 -5.71 -4.40
CA ASP A 58 16.86 -7.06 -4.44
C ASP A 58 16.88 -7.67 -3.04
N ASP A 59 15.90 -8.51 -2.68
CA ASP A 59 15.87 -9.25 -1.41
C ASP A 59 16.14 -8.35 -0.19
N TYR A 60 15.20 -7.47 0.15
CA TYR A 60 15.37 -6.51 1.23
C TYR A 60 14.21 -6.53 2.22
N TRP A 61 14.48 -6.04 3.43
CA TRP A 61 13.52 -6.01 4.52
C TRP A 61 13.52 -4.65 5.20
N VAL A 62 12.34 -4.08 5.44
CA VAL A 62 12.12 -2.91 6.29
C VAL A 62 11.19 -3.33 7.42
N LEU A 63 11.73 -3.43 8.63
CA LEU A 63 11.09 -4.12 9.74
C LEU A 63 10.96 -3.21 10.97
N ASP A 64 9.85 -3.30 11.68
CA ASP A 64 9.73 -2.77 13.05
C ASP A 64 10.22 -1.32 13.20
N SER A 65 9.97 -0.48 12.19
CA SER A 65 10.48 0.89 12.10
C SER A 65 9.36 1.92 12.12
N GLU A 66 9.70 3.15 12.51
CA GLU A 66 8.77 4.26 12.64
C GLU A 66 9.21 5.42 11.72
N PHE A 67 8.26 5.94 10.95
CA PHE A 67 8.47 6.99 9.96
C PHE A 67 7.48 8.15 10.17
N VAL A 68 8.01 9.36 10.38
CA VAL A 68 7.21 10.51 10.82
C VAL A 68 7.59 11.78 10.08
N ASN A 69 6.62 12.61 9.68
CA ASN A 69 6.90 13.89 9.01
C ASN A 69 7.88 13.76 7.83
N CYS A 70 7.75 12.71 7.03
CA CYS A 70 8.60 12.49 5.85
C CYS A 70 8.09 13.30 4.65
N GLY A 71 9.01 13.89 3.90
CA GLY A 71 8.72 14.65 2.69
C GLY A 71 8.66 16.16 2.91
N GLY A 72 8.43 16.91 1.83
CA GLY A 72 8.42 18.36 1.87
C GLY A 72 7.73 18.98 0.66
N GLY A 73 7.10 20.15 0.84
CA GLY A 73 6.54 20.92 -0.27
C GLY A 73 5.42 20.22 -1.05
N GLY A 74 4.83 19.18 -0.46
CA GLY A 74 3.84 18.34 -1.09
C GLY A 74 4.41 17.26 -2.01
N SER A 75 5.62 16.76 -1.74
CA SER A 75 6.28 15.65 -2.42
C SER A 75 7.14 14.84 -1.43
N GLY A 76 7.82 13.79 -1.91
CA GLY A 76 8.57 12.84 -1.07
C GLY A 76 7.73 11.68 -0.56
N SER A 77 8.37 10.63 -0.07
CA SER A 77 7.71 9.51 0.61
C SER A 77 8.43 9.12 1.90
N ALA A 78 7.78 8.36 2.78
CA ALA A 78 8.52 7.72 3.86
C ALA A 78 9.50 6.68 3.30
N ILE A 79 9.01 5.79 2.42
CA ILE A 79 9.83 4.85 1.66
C ILE A 79 9.54 5.06 0.17
N ASP A 80 10.55 5.42 -0.61
CA ASP A 80 10.43 5.51 -2.08
C ASP A 80 11.34 4.48 -2.75
N HIS A 81 10.71 3.55 -3.47
CA HIS A 81 11.40 2.60 -4.31
C HIS A 81 11.47 3.12 -5.75
N VAL A 82 12.60 2.86 -6.38
CA VAL A 82 12.71 2.82 -7.83
C VAL A 82 13.26 1.44 -8.20
N GLY A 83 12.47 0.66 -8.93
CA GLY A 83 12.72 -0.73 -9.37
C GLY A 83 13.43 -1.59 -8.33
N CYS A 84 12.82 -1.73 -7.16
CA CYS A 84 13.26 -2.70 -6.18
C CYS A 84 12.44 -3.98 -6.34
N HIS A 85 13.02 -5.13 -6.00
CA HIS A 85 12.41 -6.43 -6.15
C HIS A 85 12.54 -7.29 -4.88
N HIS A 86 11.61 -8.22 -4.69
CA HIS A 86 11.66 -9.24 -3.62
C HIS A 86 11.74 -8.61 -2.21
N GLY A 87 10.93 -7.58 -1.97
CA GLY A 87 10.94 -6.79 -0.73
C GLY A 87 9.89 -7.21 0.29
N LEU A 88 10.19 -7.03 1.59
CA LEU A 88 9.21 -7.11 2.66
C LEU A 88 9.26 -5.86 3.56
N ILE A 89 8.11 -5.19 3.69
CA ILE A 89 7.90 -4.06 4.60
C ILE A 89 6.90 -4.51 5.66
N TYR A 90 7.38 -4.78 6.87
CA TYR A 90 6.63 -5.47 7.92
C TYR A 90 6.71 -4.81 9.30
N GLY A 91 5.58 -4.72 10.00
CA GLY A 91 5.55 -4.29 11.41
C GLY A 91 5.92 -2.82 11.62
N ASN A 92 5.83 -1.98 10.58
CA ASN A 92 6.23 -0.58 10.67
C ASN A 92 5.04 0.33 11.03
N TYR A 93 5.37 1.50 11.55
CA TYR A 93 4.42 2.56 11.86
C TYR A 93 4.73 3.82 11.05
N PHE A 94 3.75 4.30 10.30
CA PHE A 94 3.85 5.49 9.47
C PHE A 94 2.80 6.49 9.94
N HIS A 95 3.22 7.67 10.39
CA HIS A 95 2.25 8.67 10.84
C HIS A 95 2.68 10.10 10.63
N ASP A 96 1.70 11.00 10.68
CA ASP A 96 1.87 12.44 10.50
C ASP A 96 2.63 12.78 9.19
N LEU A 97 2.36 12.04 8.12
CA LEU A 97 3.02 12.30 6.84
C LEU A 97 2.30 13.45 6.14
N GLY A 98 3.08 14.45 5.68
CA GLY A 98 2.52 15.64 5.05
C GLY A 98 1.65 15.32 3.83
N ALA A 99 0.60 16.13 3.62
CA ALA A 99 -0.48 15.90 2.66
C ALA A 99 -0.11 15.79 1.16
N GLY A 100 1.18 15.86 0.78
CA GLY A 100 1.60 15.64 -0.61
C GLY A 100 2.62 14.52 -0.82
N GLY A 101 3.02 13.82 0.25
CA GLY A 101 3.84 12.61 0.14
C GLY A 101 3.03 11.32 0.23
N ASN A 102 3.68 10.21 -0.10
CA ASN A 102 3.15 8.86 0.16
C ASN A 102 3.86 8.25 1.38
N ALA A 103 3.28 7.24 2.04
CA ALA A 103 4.08 6.47 2.99
C ALA A 103 5.02 5.53 2.25
N VAL A 104 4.49 4.64 1.41
CA VAL A 104 5.28 3.71 0.59
C VAL A 104 4.97 3.92 -0.89
N GLN A 105 6.00 4.19 -1.69
CA GLN A 105 5.93 4.28 -3.14
C GLN A 105 6.71 3.12 -3.78
N ASN A 106 6.08 2.40 -4.71
CA ASN A 106 6.69 1.28 -5.42
C ASN A 106 6.66 1.56 -6.93
N LYS A 107 7.70 2.13 -7.53
CA LYS A 107 7.66 2.55 -8.94
C LYS A 107 8.92 2.17 -9.72
N GLY A 108 8.97 2.46 -11.02
CA GLY A 108 10.18 2.30 -11.82
C GLY A 108 10.54 0.86 -12.15
N GLY A 109 9.54 0.00 -12.28
CA GLY A 109 9.71 -1.43 -12.54
C GLY A 109 9.76 -2.28 -11.27
N ALA A 110 9.26 -1.77 -10.14
CA ALA A 110 9.22 -2.50 -8.88
C ALA A 110 8.35 -3.75 -8.99
N GLU A 111 8.75 -4.85 -8.35
CA GLU A 111 8.11 -6.16 -8.56
C GLU A 111 8.28 -7.07 -7.36
N ASP A 112 7.27 -7.86 -7.03
CA ASP A 112 7.28 -8.81 -5.91
C ASP A 112 7.68 -8.14 -4.58
N ILE A 113 6.88 -7.17 -4.15
CA ILE A 113 7.07 -6.49 -2.86
C ILE A 113 5.83 -6.69 -2.00
N GLU A 114 6.06 -7.15 -0.78
CA GLU A 114 5.02 -7.36 0.20
C GLU A 114 5.07 -6.27 1.28
N ILE A 115 3.92 -5.65 1.54
CA ILE A 115 3.73 -4.62 2.55
C ILE A 115 2.69 -5.17 3.53
N ARG A 116 3.16 -5.72 4.64
CA ARG A 116 2.34 -6.50 5.56
C ARG A 116 2.35 -5.98 6.98
N ALA A 117 1.21 -6.03 7.65
CA ALA A 117 1.13 -5.84 9.09
C ALA A 117 1.72 -4.49 9.57
N ASN A 118 1.50 -3.43 8.80
CA ASN A 118 1.92 -2.07 9.17
C ASN A 118 0.71 -1.25 9.61
N LEU A 119 0.97 -0.24 10.43
CA LEU A 119 0.01 0.79 10.83
C LEU A 119 0.31 2.09 10.08
N PHE A 120 -0.71 2.66 9.44
CA PHE A 120 -0.65 3.93 8.75
C PHE A 120 -1.70 4.88 9.35
N GLU A 121 -1.26 5.98 9.96
CA GLU A 121 -2.16 6.99 10.56
C GLU A 121 -1.90 8.36 9.94
N ASP A 122 -2.88 8.92 9.22
CA ASP A 122 -2.70 10.16 8.47
C ASP A 122 -1.42 10.15 7.60
N ALA A 123 -1.19 9.00 6.95
CA ALA A 123 0.04 8.69 6.26
C ALA A 123 0.10 9.26 4.82
N GLY A 124 -0.24 10.55 4.68
CA GLY A 124 -0.06 11.32 3.45
C GLY A 124 -1.22 11.24 2.46
N GLN A 125 -0.94 11.62 1.21
CA GLN A 125 -1.95 11.65 0.14
C GLN A 125 -2.39 10.24 -0.29
N ARG A 126 -1.44 9.30 -0.27
CA ARG A 126 -1.67 7.88 -0.58
C ARG A 126 -0.76 7.12 0.35
N ALA A 127 -1.31 6.41 1.33
CA ALA A 127 -0.44 5.69 2.25
C ALA A 127 0.43 4.69 1.48
N ILE A 128 -0.17 3.90 0.58
CA ILE A 128 0.59 3.06 -0.36
C ILE A 128 0.28 3.42 -1.82
N ASN A 129 1.31 3.69 -2.60
CA ASN A 129 1.21 3.85 -4.05
C ASN A 129 1.92 2.67 -4.74
N MET A 130 1.13 1.81 -5.39
CA MET A 130 1.61 0.68 -6.19
C MET A 130 1.79 1.16 -7.63
N GLY A 131 3.02 1.49 -7.98
CA GLY A 131 3.39 2.17 -9.21
C GLY A 131 3.59 3.67 -9.01
N GLY A 132 3.41 4.48 -10.06
CA GLY A 132 3.63 5.93 -10.02
C GLY A 132 4.06 6.51 -11.36
N SER A 133 4.97 7.48 -11.32
CA SER A 133 5.58 8.09 -12.50
C SER A 133 7.10 8.15 -12.36
N THR A 134 7.80 7.36 -13.17
CA THR A 134 9.25 7.25 -13.14
C THR A 134 9.85 7.76 -14.44
N GLY A 135 10.93 8.56 -14.34
CA GLY A 135 11.73 8.92 -15.51
C GLY A 135 12.29 7.65 -16.16
N PHE A 136 12.20 7.55 -17.48
CA PHE A 136 12.50 6.33 -18.24
C PHE A 136 13.94 5.83 -18.02
N GLU A 137 14.89 6.74 -17.78
CA GLU A 137 16.29 6.45 -17.48
C GLU A 137 16.53 5.81 -16.10
N PHE A 138 15.54 5.82 -15.21
CA PHE A 138 15.63 5.28 -13.86
C PHE A 138 14.96 3.93 -13.69
N PHE A 139 14.21 3.48 -14.70
CA PHE A 139 13.62 2.14 -14.69
C PHE A 139 14.71 1.09 -14.54
N ARG A 140 14.43 0.13 -13.67
CA ARG A 140 15.29 -1.01 -13.42
C ARG A 140 14.38 -2.25 -13.20
N PRO A 141 14.43 -3.23 -14.11
CA PRO A 141 15.25 -3.26 -15.33
C PRO A 141 14.93 -2.10 -16.29
N PRO A 142 15.89 -1.69 -17.16
CA PRO A 142 15.64 -0.68 -18.17
C PRO A 142 14.42 -1.01 -19.05
N LEU A 143 13.72 0.01 -19.53
CA LEU A 143 12.53 -0.19 -20.35
C LEU A 143 12.85 -1.01 -21.61
N SER A 144 11.95 -1.94 -21.93
CA SER A 144 12.04 -2.76 -23.12
C SER A 144 11.23 -2.15 -24.26
N PRO A 145 11.80 -1.96 -25.46
CA PRO A 145 11.04 -1.58 -26.65
C PRO A 145 10.29 -2.78 -27.28
N ASP A 146 10.68 -4.00 -26.91
CA ASP A 146 10.17 -5.24 -27.51
C ASP A 146 9.14 -5.96 -26.64
N GLN A 147 8.91 -5.49 -25.41
CA GLN A 147 7.95 -6.05 -24.44
C GLN A 147 7.22 -4.93 -23.68
N PRO A 148 5.97 -5.14 -23.24
CA PRO A 148 5.26 -4.16 -22.43
C PRO A 148 5.94 -3.91 -21.07
N ASN A 149 5.98 -2.64 -20.67
CA ASN A 149 6.51 -2.16 -19.41
C ASN A 149 5.37 -1.86 -18.41
N ALA A 150 5.70 -1.76 -17.12
CA ALA A 150 4.76 -1.33 -16.08
C ALA A 150 5.56 -0.63 -14.99
N GLU A 151 4.93 0.29 -14.26
CA GLU A 151 5.58 0.99 -13.14
C GLU A 151 5.82 0.05 -11.96
N ALA A 152 4.90 -0.89 -11.74
CA ALA A 152 5.06 -1.95 -10.77
C ALA A 152 4.30 -3.23 -11.16
N ARG A 153 4.72 -4.36 -10.59
CA ARG A 153 4.08 -5.67 -10.73
C ARG A 153 3.99 -6.36 -9.37
N ASP A 154 2.96 -7.16 -9.13
CA ASP A 154 2.87 -8.04 -7.96
C ASP A 154 3.23 -7.37 -6.61
N ILE A 155 2.69 -6.18 -6.38
CA ILE A 155 2.78 -5.51 -5.08
C ILE A 155 1.62 -5.98 -4.22
N ARG A 156 1.92 -6.45 -3.01
CA ARG A 156 0.98 -7.16 -2.13
C ARG A 156 0.83 -6.41 -0.81
N VAL A 157 -0.29 -5.71 -0.64
CA VAL A 157 -0.67 -4.93 0.55
C VAL A 157 -1.59 -5.77 1.43
N ILE A 158 -1.04 -6.36 2.50
CA ILE A 158 -1.71 -7.42 3.26
C ILE A 158 -1.79 -7.09 4.76
N ALA A 159 -2.96 -7.28 5.38
CA ALA A 159 -3.08 -7.20 6.85
C ALA A 159 -2.61 -5.87 7.46
N ASN A 160 -2.72 -4.75 6.75
CA ASN A 160 -2.37 -3.43 7.29
C ASN A 160 -3.61 -2.72 7.86
N VAL A 161 -3.38 -1.77 8.77
CA VAL A 161 -4.39 -0.85 9.28
C VAL A 161 -4.11 0.55 8.74
N PHE A 162 -5.13 1.19 8.18
CA PHE A 162 -5.10 2.57 7.71
C PHE A 162 -6.13 3.39 8.47
N VAL A 163 -5.69 4.45 9.15
CA VAL A 163 -6.56 5.40 9.86
C VAL A 163 -6.39 6.78 9.25
N GLY A 164 -7.50 7.36 8.79
CA GLY A 164 -7.48 8.68 8.17
C GLY A 164 -6.73 8.71 6.83
N GLY A 165 -6.08 9.86 6.56
CA GLY A 165 -5.42 10.14 5.30
C GLY A 165 -6.38 10.27 4.09
N VAL A 166 -5.85 10.72 2.95
CA VAL A 166 -6.69 11.00 1.78
C VAL A 166 -7.19 9.73 1.09
N THR A 167 -6.32 8.73 0.97
CA THR A 167 -6.66 7.38 0.51
C THR A 167 -5.65 6.36 1.06
N PRO A 168 -6.08 5.15 1.44
CA PRO A 168 -5.18 4.14 2.00
C PRO A 168 -4.22 3.57 0.94
N PHE A 169 -4.70 3.29 -0.26
CA PHE A 169 -3.86 2.75 -1.32
C PHE A 169 -4.34 3.11 -2.73
N ALA A 170 -3.40 3.12 -3.67
CA ALA A 170 -3.64 3.40 -5.08
C ALA A 170 -2.89 2.41 -5.98
N PHE A 171 -3.57 1.91 -7.01
CA PHE A 171 -3.02 1.15 -8.12
C PHE A 171 -2.70 2.12 -9.25
N VAL A 172 -1.42 2.34 -9.57
CA VAL A 172 -0.97 3.44 -10.45
C VAL A 172 -0.02 2.94 -11.53
N GLY A 173 -0.56 2.54 -12.69
CA GLY A 173 0.24 1.93 -13.75
C GLY A 173 0.90 0.60 -13.34
N CYS A 174 0.29 -0.09 -12.38
CA CYS A 174 0.74 -1.38 -11.88
C CYS A 174 -0.14 -2.53 -12.37
N VAL A 175 0.42 -3.73 -12.46
CA VAL A 175 -0.30 -4.94 -12.88
C VAL A 175 -0.20 -6.04 -11.83
N ASP A 176 -1.26 -6.88 -11.75
CA ASP A 176 -1.31 -8.08 -10.90
C ASP A 176 -1.07 -7.80 -9.40
N CYS A 177 -1.38 -6.60 -8.91
CA CYS A 177 -1.21 -6.20 -7.52
C CYS A 177 -2.41 -6.61 -6.64
N LEU A 178 -2.19 -6.71 -5.33
CA LEU A 178 -3.16 -7.19 -4.35
C LEU A 178 -3.29 -6.22 -3.18
N ALA A 179 -4.52 -5.87 -2.81
CA ALA A 179 -4.86 -5.31 -1.51
C ALA A 179 -5.78 -6.29 -0.78
N ALA A 180 -5.26 -6.97 0.24
CA ALA A 180 -6.00 -7.99 0.95
C ALA A 180 -5.97 -7.88 2.47
N ASN A 181 -7.07 -8.24 3.11
CA ASN A 181 -7.13 -8.34 4.58
C ASN A 181 -6.73 -7.04 5.29
N ASN A 182 -6.92 -5.86 4.69
CA ASN A 182 -6.62 -4.60 5.37
C ASN A 182 -7.84 -4.09 6.14
N VAL A 183 -7.61 -3.26 7.16
CA VAL A 183 -8.64 -2.45 7.82
C VAL A 183 -8.44 -0.99 7.42
N ILE A 184 -9.48 -0.38 6.86
CA ILE A 184 -9.49 1.00 6.39
C ILE A 184 -10.50 1.77 7.23
N VAL A 185 -10.05 2.81 7.92
CA VAL A 185 -10.83 3.56 8.90
C VAL A 185 -10.88 5.03 8.50
N THR A 186 -12.07 5.48 8.10
CA THR A 186 -12.43 6.88 7.85
C THR A 186 -11.42 7.68 7.00
N PRO A 187 -11.06 7.23 5.78
CA PRO A 187 -10.25 8.05 4.88
C PRO A 187 -11.05 9.26 4.38
N GLU A 188 -10.35 10.34 4.04
CA GLU A 188 -10.98 11.65 3.78
C GLU A 188 -11.73 11.73 2.44
N ASN A 189 -11.29 11.01 1.40
CA ASN A 189 -11.78 11.25 0.04
C ASN A 189 -12.11 9.99 -0.76
N TRP A 190 -11.20 9.01 -0.77
CA TRP A 190 -11.36 7.77 -1.54
C TRP A 190 -10.95 6.54 -0.73
N LEU A 191 -11.69 5.45 -0.90
CA LEU A 191 -11.35 4.15 -0.31
C LEU A 191 -10.20 3.48 -1.09
N MET A 192 -10.08 3.78 -2.38
CA MET A 192 -8.93 3.41 -3.20
C MET A 192 -8.91 4.20 -4.52
N ARG A 193 -7.79 4.11 -5.24
CA ARG A 193 -7.63 4.73 -6.56
C ARG A 193 -7.07 3.74 -7.58
N ILE A 194 -7.48 3.88 -8.83
CA ILE A 194 -6.94 3.17 -10.00
C ILE A 194 -6.56 4.23 -11.02
N LEU A 195 -5.28 4.43 -11.27
CA LEU A 195 -4.74 5.53 -12.05
C LEU A 195 -3.70 5.05 -13.06
N GLN A 196 -3.46 5.86 -14.07
CA GLN A 196 -2.34 5.70 -15.00
C GLN A 196 -1.58 7.02 -15.06
N GLU A 197 -0.35 7.05 -14.53
CA GLU A 197 0.49 8.25 -14.57
C GLU A 197 1.56 8.17 -15.67
N THR A 198 2.03 6.97 -16.01
CA THR A 198 2.95 6.72 -17.13
C THR A 198 2.21 6.00 -18.26
N VAL A 199 2.20 6.57 -19.47
CA VAL A 199 1.46 6.03 -20.63
C VAL A 199 2.40 5.62 -21.76
N SER A 200 1.92 4.73 -22.64
CA SER A 200 2.64 4.28 -23.83
C SER A 200 3.10 5.44 -24.70
N THR A 201 4.30 5.31 -25.25
CA THR A 201 4.89 6.21 -26.23
C THR A 201 5.05 5.49 -27.57
N GLN A 202 5.70 6.13 -28.55
CA GLN A 202 6.07 5.45 -29.80
C GLN A 202 7.15 4.37 -29.60
N GLU A 203 7.99 4.52 -28.57
CA GLU A 203 9.16 3.66 -28.34
C GLU A 203 8.89 2.57 -27.30
N TYR A 204 8.13 2.88 -26.26
CA TYR A 204 7.85 1.99 -25.14
C TYR A 204 6.35 1.82 -24.95
N GLU A 205 5.91 0.56 -24.96
CA GLU A 205 4.57 0.18 -24.53
C GLU A 205 4.53 0.11 -23.00
N PHE A 206 3.49 0.68 -22.39
CA PHE A 206 3.15 0.53 -20.99
C PHE A 206 1.79 -0.15 -20.85
N LEU A 207 1.74 -1.18 -20.01
CA LEU A 207 0.48 -1.82 -19.63
C LEU A 207 -0.36 -0.83 -18.81
N PRO A 208 -1.69 -0.79 -19.04
CA PRO A 208 -2.58 -0.04 -18.17
C PRO A 208 -2.65 -0.70 -16.79
N ALA A 209 -2.98 0.10 -15.77
CA ALA A 209 -3.28 -0.42 -14.44
C ALA A 209 -4.40 -1.45 -14.53
N SER A 210 -4.10 -2.70 -14.16
CA SER A 210 -4.95 -3.86 -14.50
C SER A 210 -4.73 -5.03 -13.55
N ASN A 211 -5.66 -5.98 -13.57
CA ASN A 211 -5.67 -7.22 -12.80
C ASN A 211 -5.48 -7.02 -11.29
N GLY A 212 -5.85 -5.86 -10.76
CA GLY A 212 -5.79 -5.60 -9.33
C GLY A 212 -6.85 -6.44 -8.58
N ARG A 213 -6.45 -6.99 -7.45
CA ARG A 213 -7.32 -7.77 -6.56
C ARG A 213 -7.55 -7.01 -5.26
N VAL A 214 -8.80 -6.81 -4.88
CA VAL A 214 -9.21 -6.16 -3.63
C VAL A 214 -10.09 -7.13 -2.86
N ILE A 215 -9.51 -7.83 -1.89
CA ILE A 215 -10.11 -9.03 -1.30
C ILE A 215 -10.08 -9.00 0.23
N ASN A 216 -11.14 -9.42 0.91
CA ASN A 216 -11.17 -9.56 2.38
C ASN A 216 -10.84 -8.27 3.17
N ASN A 217 -10.99 -7.08 2.60
CA ASN A 217 -10.72 -5.85 3.36
C ASN A 217 -11.95 -5.42 4.16
N VAL A 218 -11.74 -4.78 5.32
CA VAL A 218 -12.79 -4.06 6.04
C VAL A 218 -12.68 -2.58 5.69
N PHE A 219 -13.68 -2.05 4.99
CA PHE A 219 -13.86 -0.63 4.76
C PHE A 219 -14.85 -0.07 5.78
N TYR A 220 -14.33 0.55 6.83
CA TYR A 220 -15.05 1.27 7.87
C TYR A 220 -14.95 2.77 7.61
N PHE A 221 -15.96 3.37 7.00
CA PHE A 221 -15.87 4.73 6.46
C PHE A 221 -17.07 5.60 6.86
N ASP A 222 -17.01 6.90 6.62
CA ASP A 222 -18.10 7.83 6.90
C ASP A 222 -18.53 8.60 5.63
N GLY A 223 -19.46 9.54 5.80
CA GLY A 223 -19.96 10.37 4.71
C GLY A 223 -18.97 11.34 4.05
N GLN A 224 -17.72 11.41 4.51
CA GLN A 224 -16.68 12.21 3.83
C GLN A 224 -16.29 11.58 2.49
N VAL A 225 -16.33 10.24 2.41
CA VAL A 225 -16.07 9.50 1.17
C VAL A 225 -17.24 9.68 0.19
N GLY A 226 -17.07 10.57 -0.78
CA GLY A 226 -18.02 10.79 -1.86
C GLY A 226 -17.89 9.79 -3.01
N THR A 227 -16.77 9.09 -3.12
CA THR A 227 -16.49 8.11 -4.18
C THR A 227 -15.57 7.02 -3.62
N ALA A 228 -16.00 5.76 -3.67
CA ALA A 228 -15.22 4.63 -3.17
C ALA A 228 -13.94 4.44 -3.98
N VAL A 229 -14.08 4.32 -5.30
CA VAL A 229 -12.98 4.05 -6.22
C VAL A 229 -12.81 5.21 -7.19
N ASN A 230 -11.72 5.96 -7.07
CA ASN A 230 -11.37 6.96 -8.06
C ASN A 230 -10.64 6.32 -9.24
N VAL A 231 -11.29 6.26 -10.39
CA VAL A 231 -10.73 5.69 -11.62
C VAL A 231 -10.27 6.80 -12.57
N GLY A 232 -8.99 6.74 -12.96
CA GLY A 232 -8.38 7.62 -13.95
C GLY A 232 -8.62 7.16 -15.39
N VAL A 233 -8.16 7.97 -16.35
CA VAL A 233 -8.10 7.57 -17.75
C VAL A 233 -6.95 6.58 -17.98
N ASP A 234 -6.97 5.89 -19.12
CA ASP A 234 -5.89 4.99 -19.58
C ASP A 234 -5.59 3.80 -18.66
N THR A 235 -6.55 3.43 -17.81
CA THR A 235 -6.55 2.22 -16.97
C THR A 235 -7.44 1.13 -17.56
N ASP A 236 -7.27 -0.12 -17.14
CA ASP A 236 -8.22 -1.23 -17.42
C ASP A 236 -8.95 -1.65 -16.14
N PRO A 237 -9.94 -0.86 -15.69
CA PRO A 237 -10.61 -1.10 -14.42
C PRO A 237 -11.56 -2.31 -14.47
N ASP A 238 -11.98 -2.75 -15.65
CA ASP A 238 -12.87 -3.91 -15.85
C ASP A 238 -12.13 -5.24 -15.59
N SER A 239 -10.80 -5.22 -15.53
CA SER A 239 -9.97 -6.37 -15.17
C SER A 239 -9.85 -6.61 -13.66
N PHE A 240 -10.29 -5.65 -12.82
CA PHE A 240 -10.16 -5.74 -11.37
C PHE A 240 -11.13 -6.75 -10.76
N VAL A 241 -10.71 -7.39 -9.68
CA VAL A 241 -11.52 -8.36 -8.91
C VAL A 241 -11.76 -7.83 -7.51
N PHE A 242 -13.04 -7.78 -7.11
CA PHE A 242 -13.49 -7.50 -5.75
C PHE A 242 -14.13 -8.76 -5.16
N ALA A 243 -13.68 -9.18 -3.99
CA ALA A 243 -14.26 -10.34 -3.32
C ALA A 243 -14.22 -10.23 -1.79
N ASN A 244 -15.29 -10.67 -1.13
CA ASN A 244 -15.34 -10.84 0.33
C ASN A 244 -14.91 -9.61 1.15
N ASN A 245 -15.04 -8.39 0.63
CA ASN A 245 -14.80 -7.18 1.43
C ASN A 245 -16.03 -6.90 2.31
N LEU A 246 -15.80 -6.33 3.48
CA LEU A 246 -16.84 -5.81 4.35
C LEU A 246 -16.90 -4.29 4.20
N TRP A 247 -18.06 -3.76 3.83
CA TRP A 247 -18.32 -2.33 3.70
C TRP A 247 -19.28 -1.88 4.80
N TYR A 248 -18.81 -0.98 5.65
CA TYR A 248 -19.61 -0.41 6.72
C TYR A 248 -19.41 1.10 6.79
N ARG A 249 -20.50 1.81 6.53
CA ARG A 249 -20.57 3.25 6.69
C ARG A 249 -21.03 3.59 8.11
N VAL A 250 -20.13 4.07 8.96
CA VAL A 250 -20.37 4.22 10.41
C VAL A 250 -21.43 5.27 10.75
N ASP A 251 -21.49 6.36 9.99
CA ASP A 251 -22.44 7.47 10.24
C ASP A 251 -23.84 7.20 9.68
N ASP A 252 -23.96 6.28 8.71
CA ASP A 252 -25.22 5.83 8.13
C ASP A 252 -25.07 4.41 7.54
N PRO A 253 -25.25 3.36 8.36
CA PRO A 253 -25.07 1.97 7.92
C PRO A 253 -25.93 1.57 6.73
N GLY A 254 -27.08 2.22 6.53
CA GLY A 254 -27.96 1.99 5.38
C GLY A 254 -27.34 2.44 4.04
N GLN A 255 -26.30 3.26 4.08
CA GLN A 255 -25.55 3.76 2.93
C GLN A 255 -24.15 3.14 2.80
N SER A 256 -23.97 1.91 3.28
CA SER A 256 -22.68 1.20 3.22
C SER A 256 -22.30 0.66 1.84
N ASN A 257 -23.19 0.73 0.84
CA ASN A 257 -22.79 0.39 -0.53
C ASN A 257 -21.66 1.33 -0.97
N PRO A 258 -20.60 0.83 -1.65
CA PRO A 258 -19.50 1.66 -2.12
C PRO A 258 -20.00 2.91 -2.89
N PRO A 259 -19.75 4.14 -2.40
CA PRO A 259 -20.22 5.35 -3.07
C PRO A 259 -19.69 5.43 -4.51
N GLY A 260 -20.57 5.69 -5.48
CA GLY A 260 -20.19 5.70 -6.90
C GLY A 260 -20.05 4.32 -7.56
N GLY A 261 -20.17 3.23 -6.79
CA GLY A 261 -20.07 1.85 -7.28
C GLY A 261 -18.64 1.34 -7.40
N LEU A 262 -18.52 0.04 -7.71
CA LEU A 262 -17.27 -0.63 -8.01
C LEU A 262 -17.12 -0.80 -9.54
N PRO A 263 -15.89 -0.81 -10.08
CA PRO A 263 -15.66 -1.07 -11.51
C PRO A 263 -16.25 -2.39 -12.00
N THR A 264 -16.12 -3.43 -11.20
CA THR A 264 -16.67 -4.76 -11.47
C THR A 264 -17.55 -5.21 -10.29
N PRO A 265 -18.55 -6.07 -10.53
CA PRO A 265 -19.37 -6.61 -9.45
C PRO A 265 -18.52 -7.38 -8.44
N GLU A 266 -18.72 -7.09 -7.16
CA GLU A 266 -18.12 -7.86 -6.08
C GLU A 266 -18.85 -9.18 -5.84
N SER A 267 -18.09 -10.23 -5.52
CA SER A 267 -18.61 -11.52 -5.06
C SER A 267 -18.36 -11.72 -3.56
N GLY A 268 -19.32 -12.28 -2.82
CA GLY A 268 -19.14 -12.61 -1.40
C GLY A 268 -19.01 -11.43 -0.44
N GLY A 269 -19.19 -10.19 -0.90
CA GLY A 269 -19.09 -8.99 -0.05
C GLY A 269 -20.18 -8.89 1.03
N ILE A 270 -19.83 -8.29 2.16
CA ILE A 270 -20.72 -7.99 3.28
C ILE A 270 -20.97 -6.48 3.29
N VAL A 271 -22.24 -6.04 3.30
CA VAL A 271 -22.59 -4.62 3.24
C VAL A 271 -23.51 -4.26 4.39
N GLY A 272 -23.15 -3.20 5.12
CA GLY A 272 -23.99 -2.60 6.16
C GLY A 272 -24.06 -3.37 7.48
N GLN A 273 -23.20 -4.37 7.65
CA GLN A 273 -23.03 -5.08 8.93
C GLN A 273 -21.85 -4.46 9.66
N ASP A 274 -22.05 -4.08 10.92
CA ASP A 274 -20.99 -3.53 11.77
C ASP A 274 -19.90 -4.59 12.00
N PRO A 275 -18.60 -4.31 11.72
CA PRO A 275 -17.52 -5.25 11.98
C PRO A 275 -17.33 -5.57 13.46
N MET A 276 -17.99 -4.86 14.37
CA MET A 276 -17.91 -5.08 15.82
C MET A 276 -16.49 -4.97 16.36
N PHE A 277 -15.77 -3.94 15.92
CA PHE A 277 -14.45 -3.60 16.46
C PHE A 277 -14.52 -3.40 17.98
N ALA A 278 -13.47 -3.81 18.69
CA ALA A 278 -13.42 -3.80 20.14
C ALA A 278 -13.49 -2.37 20.73
N ASP A 279 -12.67 -1.45 20.22
CA ASP A 279 -12.66 -0.03 20.58
C ASP A 279 -12.12 0.83 19.42
N PRO A 280 -12.92 1.08 18.37
CA PRO A 280 -12.46 1.81 17.19
C PRO A 280 -12.07 3.27 17.48
N ASP A 281 -12.68 3.91 18.47
CA ASP A 281 -12.31 5.26 18.92
C ASP A 281 -10.95 5.28 19.64
N GLY A 282 -10.57 4.15 20.25
CA GLY A 282 -9.28 3.91 20.90
C GLY A 282 -8.20 3.30 19.98
N GLY A 283 -8.51 3.05 18.70
CA GLY A 283 -7.60 2.42 17.74
C GLY A 283 -7.53 0.90 17.82
N ASP A 284 -8.42 0.26 18.58
CA ASP A 284 -8.51 -1.19 18.70
C ASP A 284 -9.54 -1.75 17.71
N PHE A 285 -9.03 -2.24 16.58
CA PHE A 285 -9.83 -2.82 15.50
C PHE A 285 -9.88 -4.35 15.53
N HIS A 286 -9.57 -4.98 16.67
CA HIS A 286 -9.80 -6.40 16.87
C HIS A 286 -11.30 -6.73 16.77
N ILE A 287 -11.59 -7.96 16.35
CA ILE A 287 -12.95 -8.50 16.25
C ILE A 287 -13.12 -9.73 17.14
N GLY A 288 -14.34 -9.98 17.59
CA GLY A 288 -14.70 -11.22 18.30
C GLY A 288 -15.47 -12.21 17.44
N ASP A 289 -15.70 -13.43 17.95
CA ASP A 289 -16.39 -14.54 17.27
C ASP A 289 -17.78 -14.21 16.71
N THR A 290 -18.42 -13.16 17.22
CA THR A 290 -19.75 -12.73 16.76
C THR A 290 -19.71 -11.69 15.65
N SER A 291 -18.52 -11.20 15.30
CA SER A 291 -18.34 -10.26 14.20
C SER A 291 -18.77 -10.88 12.88
N PRO A 292 -19.44 -10.13 11.99
CA PRO A 292 -19.68 -10.59 10.62
C PRO A 292 -18.39 -10.81 9.81
N ALA A 293 -17.26 -10.25 10.25
CA ALA A 293 -15.96 -10.44 9.61
C ALA A 293 -15.29 -11.76 10.02
N ALA A 294 -15.68 -12.37 11.14
CA ALA A 294 -15.06 -13.58 11.66
C ALA A 294 -15.28 -14.77 10.72
N GLU A 295 -14.20 -15.46 10.33
CA GLU A 295 -14.22 -16.65 9.46
C GLU A 295 -15.03 -16.45 8.14
N ALA A 296 -15.09 -15.22 7.61
CA ALA A 296 -15.93 -14.85 6.46
C ALA A 296 -15.14 -14.56 5.18
N GLY A 297 -13.81 -14.61 5.25
CA GLY A 297 -12.90 -14.29 4.16
C GLY A 297 -12.73 -15.43 3.15
N MET A 298 -12.20 -15.07 1.99
CA MET A 298 -11.73 -15.98 0.96
C MET A 298 -10.29 -16.43 1.30
N PRO A 299 -9.98 -17.74 1.30
CA PRO A 299 -8.59 -18.20 1.44
C PRO A 299 -7.71 -17.69 0.28
N LEU A 300 -6.52 -17.20 0.62
CA LEU A 300 -5.55 -16.66 -0.33
C LEU A 300 -4.16 -17.26 -0.04
N PRO A 301 -3.41 -17.70 -1.07
CA PRO A 301 -2.06 -18.25 -0.87
C PRO A 301 -1.05 -17.23 -0.32
N GLU A 302 -1.31 -15.93 -0.47
CA GLU A 302 -0.45 -14.85 0.02
C GLU A 302 -0.59 -14.59 1.53
N LEU A 303 -1.66 -15.08 2.17
CA LEU A 303 -1.90 -14.87 3.60
C LEU A 303 -0.98 -15.75 4.47
N SER A 304 -0.57 -15.21 5.61
CA SER A 304 0.14 -15.97 6.66
C SER A 304 -0.35 -15.57 8.05
N GLY A 305 0.29 -14.57 8.66
CA GLY A 305 -0.15 -13.94 9.90
C GLY A 305 -0.89 -12.64 9.65
N ASP A 306 -1.76 -12.30 10.58
CA ASP A 306 -2.47 -11.03 10.73
C ASP A 306 -1.53 -9.93 11.29
N LEU A 307 -2.07 -8.77 11.67
CA LEU A 307 -1.29 -7.65 12.23
C LEU A 307 -0.52 -8.05 13.50
N ASP A 308 -1.12 -8.88 14.36
CA ASP A 308 -0.55 -9.33 15.64
C ASP A 308 0.35 -10.57 15.49
N GLY A 309 0.47 -11.09 14.26
CA GLY A 309 1.26 -12.28 13.93
C GLY A 309 0.52 -13.60 14.19
N VAL A 310 -0.79 -13.56 14.43
CA VAL A 310 -1.66 -14.72 14.56
C VAL A 310 -1.96 -15.27 13.17
N CYS A 311 -1.83 -16.59 12.99
CA CYS A 311 -2.11 -17.21 11.70
C CYS A 311 -3.60 -17.09 11.36
N PHE A 312 -3.89 -16.62 10.14
CA PHE A 312 -5.26 -16.62 9.62
C PHE A 312 -5.83 -18.05 9.58
N ALA A 313 -7.12 -18.17 9.88
CA ALA A 313 -7.87 -19.42 9.83
C ALA A 313 -8.23 -19.82 8.37
N ASP A 314 -8.89 -20.96 8.20
CA ASP A 314 -9.49 -21.38 6.94
C ASP A 314 -10.96 -21.76 7.14
N PRO A 315 -11.92 -20.91 6.75
CA PRO A 315 -11.73 -19.60 6.09
C PRO A 315 -11.13 -18.52 7.02
N PRO A 316 -10.35 -17.56 6.50
CA PRO A 316 -9.77 -16.48 7.30
C PRO A 316 -10.83 -15.48 7.73
N SER A 317 -10.57 -14.71 8.79
CA SER A 317 -11.35 -13.49 9.04
C SER A 317 -11.11 -12.42 7.96
N ILE A 318 -12.11 -11.55 7.74
CA ILE A 318 -11.99 -10.36 6.89
C ILE A 318 -11.31 -9.26 7.71
N GLY A 319 -10.36 -8.54 7.11
CA GLY A 319 -9.58 -7.50 7.77
C GLY A 319 -8.23 -7.99 8.30
N ALA A 320 -7.61 -7.12 9.09
CA ALA A 320 -6.20 -7.21 9.48
C ALA A 320 -5.97 -8.00 10.77
N TYR A 321 -7.04 -8.45 11.42
CA TYR A 321 -7.01 -9.20 12.67
C TYR A 321 -7.79 -10.49 12.52
N GLU A 322 -7.18 -11.61 12.88
CA GLU A 322 -7.83 -12.90 12.97
C GLU A 322 -8.61 -13.00 14.29
N VAL A 323 -9.74 -13.71 14.27
CA VAL A 323 -10.55 -13.87 15.47
C VAL A 323 -9.86 -14.81 16.47
N GLY A 324 -9.88 -14.44 17.75
CA GLY A 324 -9.28 -15.25 18.82
C GLY A 324 -7.76 -15.14 18.94
N GLY A 325 -7.16 -14.15 18.26
CA GLY A 325 -5.79 -13.68 18.47
C GLY A 325 -5.58 -12.95 19.79
#